data_AF-A0A1Q7RT19-F1
#
_entry.id   AF-A0A1Q7RT19-F1
#
_cell.length_a   1.000
_cell.length_b   1.000
_cell.length_c   1.000
_cell.angle_alpha   90.00
_cell.angle_beta   90.00
_cell.angle_gamma   90.00
#
_symmetry.space_group_name_H-M   'P 1'
#
loop_
_entity.id
_entity.type
_entity.pdbx_description
1 polymer ?
#
loop_
_entity_poly.entity_id
_entity_poly.type
_entity_poly.pdbx_seq_one_letter_code
_entity_poly.pdbx_strand_id
1 'polypeptide(L)'
;EAAPLGVEVSRLAHGARLIDAGVRATGSIEAGRLYAECCLGGLGRVGVEAARLGRATILEARVAVDQPLVACMASQYAGWRIQVGTFFAMGSGPARSLAAAEPLFEKYPLRSRSETTVLLLETGVLPGADVADHVASRCGVAPASLTLIAASTGSLVGSTQIAARSVETALHKLLELGFDLTSIVAGAGCCPIAPGTPDALRAIGRTNDAVLYGARVVLWARCDDRDVDEVIDRLPSSSSKDHGRLFHDLFREYGGDFYKIDPMLFSPAQVSVLNVSTGRVFSNGSTDEVMLKKSFGIDG
;
A
#
# COMPACT_ATOMS: atom_id res chain seq x y z
N GLU A 1 13.17 13.41 -14.55
CA GLU A 1 12.38 14.54 -15.09
C GLU A 1 11.50 15.10 -13.98
N ALA A 2 12.00 16.03 -13.15
CA ALA A 2 11.28 16.45 -11.94
C ALA A 2 10.07 17.37 -12.24
N ALA A 3 10.28 18.40 -13.07
CA ALA A 3 9.25 19.40 -13.37
C ALA A 3 7.98 18.81 -14.05
N PRO A 4 8.07 17.94 -15.08
CA PRO A 4 6.89 17.34 -15.69
C PRO A 4 6.08 16.45 -14.74
N LEU A 5 6.74 15.86 -13.74
CA LEU A 5 6.11 15.02 -12.72
C LEU A 5 5.51 15.84 -11.57
N GLY A 6 5.77 17.15 -11.51
CA GLY A 6 5.34 18.01 -10.41
C GLY A 6 6.00 17.67 -9.08
N VAL A 7 7.22 17.11 -9.10
CA VAL A 7 7.98 16.72 -7.89
C VAL A 7 9.16 17.64 -7.67
N GLU A 8 9.58 17.80 -6.42
CA GLU A 8 10.78 18.56 -6.05
C GLU A 8 11.89 17.62 -5.59
N VAL A 9 13.11 17.86 -6.09
CA VAL A 9 14.28 17.04 -5.74
C VAL A 9 15.29 17.92 -5.02
N SER A 10 15.74 17.46 -3.85
CA SER A 10 16.78 18.10 -3.07
C SER A 10 17.80 17.08 -2.56
N ARG A 11 18.88 17.58 -1.95
CA ARG A 11 19.86 16.77 -1.23
C ARG A 11 19.89 17.20 0.22
N LEU A 12 19.82 16.23 1.12
CA LEU A 12 20.00 16.43 2.55
C LEU A 12 21.50 16.52 2.87
N ALA A 13 21.83 16.90 4.10
CA ALA A 13 23.19 16.73 4.60
C ALA A 13 23.63 15.26 4.45
N HIS A 14 24.93 15.04 4.23
CA HIS A 14 25.52 13.72 3.96
C HIS A 14 25.09 13.06 2.63
N GLY A 15 24.35 13.80 1.78
CA GLY A 15 24.22 13.51 0.35
C GLY A 15 22.98 12.72 -0.06
N ALA A 16 22.18 12.25 0.91
CA ALA A 16 20.93 11.53 0.63
C ALA A 16 20.01 12.37 -0.25
N ARG A 17 19.40 11.72 -1.25
CA ARG A 17 18.46 12.38 -2.17
C ARG A 17 17.08 12.37 -1.54
N LEU A 18 16.42 13.51 -1.49
CA LEU A 18 15.03 13.64 -1.08
C LEU A 18 14.18 14.04 -2.28
N ILE A 19 13.09 13.32 -2.51
CA ILE A 19 12.07 13.63 -3.50
C ILE A 19 10.78 13.93 -2.76
N ASP A 20 10.34 15.19 -2.79
CA ASP A 20 8.99 15.58 -2.37
C ASP A 20 8.04 15.33 -3.54
N ALA A 21 7.16 14.34 -3.37
CA ALA A 21 6.18 13.95 -4.37
C ALA A 21 4.74 14.37 -4.00
N GLY A 22 4.53 15.01 -2.85
CA GLY A 22 3.16 15.31 -2.39
C GLY A 22 3.04 15.82 -0.97
N VAL A 23 4.12 16.30 -0.36
CA VAL A 23 4.09 17.00 0.94
C VAL A 23 3.89 18.49 0.71
N ARG A 24 4.76 19.10 -0.09
CA ARG A 24 4.62 20.50 -0.56
C ARG A 24 4.46 20.55 -2.07
N ALA A 25 5.17 19.67 -2.77
CA ALA A 25 5.06 19.51 -4.21
C ALA A 25 3.63 19.09 -4.63
N THR A 26 3.19 19.52 -5.82
CA THR A 26 1.86 19.19 -6.34
C THR A 26 1.71 17.70 -6.66
N GLY A 27 2.80 17.07 -7.13
CA GLY A 27 2.76 15.73 -7.71
C GLY A 27 1.99 15.68 -9.02
N SER A 28 1.75 14.46 -9.50
CA SER A 28 0.99 14.18 -10.72
C SER A 28 0.48 12.75 -10.69
N ILE A 29 -0.43 12.41 -11.62
CA ILE A 29 -0.89 11.01 -11.80
C ILE A 29 0.32 10.10 -12.07
N GLU A 30 1.22 10.53 -12.95
CA GLU A 30 2.41 9.76 -13.30
C GLU A 30 3.39 9.65 -12.12
N ALA A 31 3.56 10.70 -11.31
CA ALA A 31 4.34 10.61 -10.08
C ALA A 31 3.73 9.58 -9.10
N GLY A 32 2.40 9.53 -8.99
CA GLY A 32 1.70 8.53 -8.17
C GLY A 32 1.92 7.10 -8.67
N ARG A 33 1.83 6.90 -9.98
CA ARG A 33 2.10 5.62 -10.65
C ARG A 33 3.54 5.15 -10.42
N LEU A 34 4.51 6.03 -10.64
CA LEU A 34 5.94 5.74 -10.42
C LEU A 34 6.26 5.51 -8.94
N TYR A 35 5.65 6.28 -8.02
CA TYR A 35 5.80 6.06 -6.58
C TYR A 35 5.34 4.65 -6.21
N ALA A 36 4.18 4.22 -6.71
CA ALA A 36 3.66 2.89 -6.45
C ALA A 36 4.55 1.77 -7.03
N GLU A 37 5.11 1.93 -8.24
CA GLU A 37 6.08 0.97 -8.79
C GLU A 37 7.39 0.94 -7.99
N CYS A 38 7.83 2.08 -7.48
CA CYS A 38 8.97 2.16 -6.55
C CYS A 38 8.66 1.40 -5.24
N CYS A 39 7.43 1.51 -4.70
CA CYS A 39 7.00 0.69 -3.56
C CYS A 39 7.10 -0.80 -3.88
N LEU A 40 6.73 -1.24 -5.08
CA LEU A 40 6.83 -2.63 -5.55
C LEU A 40 8.27 -3.07 -5.88
N GLY A 41 9.26 -2.19 -5.70
CA GLY A 41 10.67 -2.47 -6.01
C GLY A 41 10.95 -2.72 -7.48
N GLY A 42 10.11 -2.19 -8.38
CA GLY A 42 10.20 -2.44 -9.83
C GLY A 42 9.77 -3.85 -10.26
N LEU A 43 9.21 -4.65 -9.35
CA LEU A 43 8.74 -6.03 -9.61
C LEU A 43 7.23 -6.12 -9.85
N GLY A 44 6.60 -4.98 -10.14
CA GLY A 44 5.19 -4.90 -10.49
C GLY A 44 4.92 -3.74 -11.43
N ARG A 45 3.80 -3.83 -12.15
CA ARG A 45 3.31 -2.81 -13.07
C ARG A 45 2.12 -2.11 -12.44
N VAL A 46 2.12 -0.78 -12.49
CA VAL A 46 1.00 0.04 -12.03
C VAL A 46 0.47 0.87 -13.21
N GLY A 47 -0.84 0.79 -13.43
CA GLY A 47 -1.59 1.64 -14.36
C GLY A 47 -2.55 2.54 -13.60
N VAL A 48 -2.88 3.69 -14.18
CA VAL A 48 -3.95 4.56 -13.69
C VAL A 48 -4.91 4.83 -14.84
N GLU A 49 -6.18 4.52 -14.63
CA GLU A 49 -7.21 4.61 -15.66
C GLU A 49 -8.47 5.29 -15.11
N ALA A 50 -9.29 5.83 -16.01
CA ALA A 50 -10.61 6.30 -15.65
C ALA A 50 -11.56 5.12 -15.41
N ALA A 51 -12.33 5.18 -14.33
CA ALA A 51 -13.36 4.21 -13.97
C ALA A 51 -14.66 4.92 -13.58
N ARG A 52 -15.76 4.18 -13.62
CA ARG A 52 -17.08 4.71 -13.27
C ARG A 52 -17.44 4.33 -11.83
N LEU A 53 -17.94 5.30 -11.06
CA LEU A 53 -18.58 5.08 -9.76
C LEU A 53 -19.96 5.76 -9.79
N GLY A 54 -21.00 4.97 -10.08
CA GLY A 54 -22.32 5.50 -10.42
C GLY A 54 -22.32 6.38 -11.67
N ARG A 55 -22.57 7.68 -11.51
CA ARG A 55 -22.53 8.68 -12.59
C ARG A 55 -21.19 9.43 -12.66
N ALA A 56 -20.37 9.34 -11.62
CA ALA A 56 -19.06 9.99 -11.59
C ALA A 56 -18.03 9.18 -12.37
N THR A 57 -17.08 9.90 -13.00
CA THR A 57 -15.83 9.33 -13.48
C THR A 57 -14.76 9.61 -12.45
N ILE A 58 -14.10 8.56 -11.96
CA ILE A 58 -13.01 8.61 -10.99
C ILE A 58 -11.75 7.97 -11.59
N LEU A 59 -10.62 8.08 -10.91
CA LEU A 59 -9.43 7.31 -11.26
C LEU A 59 -9.41 5.98 -10.51
N GLU A 60 -8.83 4.95 -11.13
CA GLU A 60 -8.61 3.62 -10.57
C GLU A 60 -7.14 3.25 -10.80
N ALA A 61 -6.48 2.78 -9.73
CA ALA A 61 -5.16 2.17 -9.83
C ALA A 61 -5.33 0.69 -10.23
N ARG A 62 -4.57 0.22 -11.21
CA ARG A 62 -4.45 -1.18 -11.60
C ARG A 62 -3.05 -1.67 -11.29
N VAL A 63 -2.94 -2.86 -10.71
CA VAL A 63 -1.65 -3.44 -10.30
C VAL A 63 -1.55 -4.86 -10.84
N ALA A 64 -0.37 -5.21 -11.35
CA ALA A 64 -0.03 -6.58 -11.69
C ALA A 64 1.37 -6.91 -11.18
N VAL A 65 1.51 -8.05 -10.50
CA VAL A 65 2.77 -8.54 -9.92
C VAL A 65 2.95 -10.01 -10.23
N ASP A 66 4.16 -10.35 -10.70
CA ASP A 66 4.54 -11.73 -11.06
C ASP A 66 5.44 -12.36 -9.96
N GLN A 67 5.80 -11.59 -8.92
CA GLN A 67 6.51 -12.06 -7.73
C GLN A 67 5.88 -11.45 -6.46
N PRO A 68 4.64 -11.84 -6.11
CA PRO A 68 3.84 -11.08 -5.15
C PRO A 68 4.45 -11.06 -3.74
N LEU A 69 5.02 -12.18 -3.28
CA LEU A 69 5.70 -12.24 -1.99
C LEU A 69 6.87 -11.24 -1.89
N VAL A 70 7.67 -11.09 -2.95
CA VAL A 70 8.80 -10.15 -2.96
C VAL A 70 8.31 -8.71 -3.15
N ALA A 71 7.53 -8.47 -4.20
CA ALA A 71 7.10 -7.12 -4.61
C ALA A 71 6.19 -6.49 -3.55
N CYS A 72 5.19 -7.25 -3.06
CA CYS A 72 4.23 -6.74 -2.11
C CYS A 72 4.74 -6.83 -0.66
N MET A 73 5.23 -7.98 -0.20
CA MET A 73 5.54 -8.14 1.24
C MET A 73 6.94 -7.67 1.62
N ALA A 74 7.98 -8.00 0.84
CA ALA A 74 9.36 -7.59 1.15
C ALA A 74 9.66 -6.12 0.76
N SER A 75 8.86 -5.54 -0.14
CA SER A 75 9.03 -4.16 -0.60
C SER A 75 7.82 -3.29 -0.26
N GLN A 76 6.67 -3.45 -0.93
CA GLN A 76 5.55 -2.48 -0.86
C GLN A 76 4.96 -2.31 0.53
N TYR A 77 4.79 -3.39 1.30
CA TYR A 77 4.14 -3.40 2.61
C TYR A 77 4.73 -2.31 3.51
N ALA A 78 3.84 -1.53 4.12
CA ALA A 78 4.22 -0.42 4.98
C ALA A 78 4.54 -0.90 6.41
N GLY A 79 5.47 -1.85 6.54
CA GLY A 79 5.74 -2.48 7.84
C GLY A 79 6.90 -1.86 8.63
N TRP A 80 7.72 -1.00 8.01
CA TRP A 80 8.83 -0.36 8.70
C TRP A 80 8.42 0.99 9.31
N ARG A 81 8.21 1.01 10.63
CA ARG A 81 7.97 2.24 11.40
C ARG A 81 9.26 3.04 11.53
N ILE A 82 9.29 4.24 10.95
CA ILE A 82 10.42 5.17 11.07
C ILE A 82 10.12 6.16 12.19
N GLN A 83 10.85 6.07 13.30
CA GLN A 83 10.73 6.98 14.44
C GLN A 83 12.11 7.57 14.79
N VAL A 84 12.29 8.87 14.53
CA VAL A 84 13.54 9.59 14.83
C VAL A 84 13.17 10.93 15.44
N GLY A 85 13.50 11.14 16.72
CA GLY A 85 13.03 12.30 17.47
C GLY A 85 11.50 12.41 17.42
N THR A 86 11.00 13.54 16.95
CA THR A 86 9.55 13.79 16.76
C THR A 86 9.03 13.36 15.38
N PHE A 87 9.90 12.95 14.45
CA PHE A 87 9.49 12.48 13.13
C PHE A 87 8.95 11.06 13.22
N PHE A 88 7.76 10.85 12.63
CA PHE A 88 7.13 9.55 12.46
C PHE A 88 6.62 9.40 11.03
N ALA A 89 6.89 8.25 10.42
CA ALA A 89 6.31 7.86 9.13
C ALA A 89 6.27 6.34 8.98
N MET A 90 5.33 5.87 8.16
CA MET A 90 5.35 4.48 7.70
C MET A 90 6.24 4.38 6.46
N GLY A 91 7.25 3.52 6.55
CA GLY A 91 8.22 3.24 5.49
C GLY A 91 7.80 2.06 4.64
N SER A 92 7.92 2.22 3.32
CA SER A 92 7.67 1.20 2.29
C SER A 92 8.82 1.16 1.28
N GLY A 93 8.89 0.10 0.49
CA GLY A 93 9.83 -0.03 -0.63
C GLY A 93 11.09 -0.84 -0.33
N PRO A 94 12.01 -0.93 -1.30
CA PRO A 94 13.13 -1.87 -1.29
C PRO A 94 14.04 -1.80 -0.06
N ALA A 95 14.19 -0.61 0.54
CA ALA A 95 14.98 -0.41 1.76
C ALA A 95 14.55 -1.33 2.92
N ARG A 96 13.28 -1.72 2.99
CA ARG A 96 12.78 -2.67 3.99
C ARG A 96 13.51 -4.01 3.92
N SER A 97 13.72 -4.53 2.72
CA SER A 97 14.43 -5.80 2.52
C SER A 97 15.92 -5.76 2.87
N LEU A 98 16.56 -4.58 2.88
CA LEU A 98 17.94 -4.43 3.34
C LEU A 98 18.02 -4.40 4.86
N ALA A 99 17.13 -3.59 5.47
CA ALA A 99 17.06 -3.41 6.91
C ALA A 99 16.53 -4.65 7.64
N ALA A 100 15.59 -5.37 7.01
CA ALA A 100 14.95 -6.59 7.50
C ALA A 100 14.54 -6.52 8.99
N ALA A 101 13.92 -5.39 9.37
CA ALA A 101 13.63 -5.06 10.78
C ALA A 101 12.33 -5.66 11.32
N GLU A 102 11.57 -6.38 10.49
CA GLU A 102 10.21 -6.86 10.77
C GLU A 102 10.19 -8.39 10.91
N PRO A 103 9.32 -8.96 11.77
CA PRO A 103 9.19 -10.42 11.94
C PRO A 103 8.89 -11.18 10.64
N LEU A 104 8.29 -10.49 9.65
CA LEU A 104 8.08 -11.02 8.30
C LEU A 104 9.36 -11.63 7.70
N PHE A 105 10.53 -11.01 7.93
CA PHE A 105 11.80 -11.45 7.36
C PHE A 105 12.40 -12.68 8.07
N GLU A 106 11.89 -13.03 9.24
CA GLU A 106 12.20 -14.31 9.90
C GLU A 106 11.39 -15.45 9.27
N LYS A 107 10.11 -15.20 8.95
CA LYS A 107 9.23 -16.18 8.29
C LYS A 107 9.61 -16.41 6.84
N TYR A 108 9.92 -15.35 6.11
CA TYR A 108 10.37 -15.42 4.71
C TYR A 108 11.75 -14.79 4.58
N PRO A 109 12.80 -15.56 4.21
CA PRO A 109 14.18 -15.08 4.16
C PRO A 109 14.46 -14.21 2.93
N LEU A 110 13.73 -13.10 2.81
CA LEU A 110 13.72 -12.17 1.67
C LEU A 110 14.68 -10.99 1.85
N ARG A 111 15.65 -11.13 2.75
CA ARG A 111 16.66 -10.09 2.98
C ARG A 111 17.50 -9.91 1.72
N SER A 112 17.65 -8.67 1.27
CA SER A 112 18.43 -8.34 0.08
C SER A 112 19.74 -7.63 0.43
N ARG A 113 20.60 -7.46 -0.57
CA ARG A 113 21.84 -6.68 -0.49
C ARG A 113 21.92 -5.76 -1.70
N SER A 114 22.27 -4.52 -1.47
CA SER A 114 22.48 -3.51 -2.51
C SER A 114 23.33 -2.38 -1.96
N GLU A 115 24.11 -1.73 -2.81
CA GLU A 115 24.90 -0.55 -2.44
C GLU A 115 24.05 0.73 -2.43
N THR A 116 22.90 0.71 -3.11
CA THR A 116 21.95 1.83 -3.19
C THR A 116 20.55 1.38 -2.80
N THR A 117 19.75 2.27 -2.23
CA THR A 117 18.37 1.92 -1.87
C THR A 117 17.41 3.10 -1.90
N VAL A 118 16.12 2.78 -1.90
CA VAL A 118 15.02 3.75 -1.89
C VAL A 118 14.05 3.37 -0.78
N LEU A 119 13.69 4.35 0.04
CA LEU A 119 12.59 4.25 1.01
C LEU A 119 11.52 5.28 0.67
N LEU A 120 10.27 4.82 0.67
CA LEU A 120 9.09 5.61 0.42
C LEU A 120 8.37 5.86 1.74
N LEU A 121 8.01 7.11 2.01
CA LEU A 121 7.49 7.58 3.29
C LEU A 121 6.11 8.19 3.10
N GLU A 122 5.11 7.59 3.72
CA GLU A 122 3.80 8.23 3.86
C GLU A 122 3.86 9.20 5.05
N THR A 123 3.92 10.50 4.76
CA THR A 123 4.11 11.54 5.77
C THR A 123 3.62 12.91 5.30
N GLY A 124 3.09 13.72 6.22
CA GLY A 124 2.76 15.13 5.99
C GLY A 124 3.94 16.09 6.21
N VAL A 125 5.13 15.59 6.54
CA VAL A 125 6.33 16.39 6.84
C VAL A 125 7.54 15.78 6.15
N LEU A 126 8.38 16.61 5.53
CA LEU A 126 9.59 16.13 4.86
C LEU A 126 10.63 15.64 5.89
N PRO A 127 11.30 14.49 5.65
CA PRO A 127 12.34 13.97 6.53
C PRO A 127 13.60 14.83 6.51
N GLY A 128 14.27 14.88 7.67
CA GLY A 128 15.58 15.52 7.83
C GLY A 128 16.76 14.59 7.56
N ALA A 129 17.98 15.13 7.71
CA ALA A 129 19.21 14.37 7.55
C ALA A 129 19.37 13.27 8.61
N ASP A 130 18.89 13.51 9.83
CA ASP A 130 18.82 12.54 10.93
C ASP A 130 18.00 11.29 10.57
N VAL A 131 16.85 11.48 9.91
CA VAL A 131 16.03 10.39 9.38
C VAL A 131 16.79 9.63 8.28
N ALA A 132 17.45 10.35 7.38
CA ALA A 132 18.21 9.74 6.30
C ALA A 132 19.40 8.90 6.82
N ASP A 133 20.14 9.41 7.80
CA ASP A 133 21.26 8.71 8.44
C ASP A 133 20.79 7.46 9.19
N HIS A 134 19.65 7.56 9.90
CA HIS A 134 19.03 6.40 10.54
C HIS A 134 18.68 5.30 9.52
N VAL A 135 18.00 5.66 8.43
CA VAL A 135 17.60 4.70 7.39
C VAL A 135 18.82 4.09 6.70
N ALA A 136 19.80 4.91 6.32
CA ALA A 136 21.02 4.47 5.64
C ALA A 136 21.81 3.48 6.50
N SER A 137 22.00 3.79 7.79
CA SER A 137 22.66 2.91 8.76
C SER A 137 21.94 1.57 8.90
N ARG A 138 20.61 1.58 9.06
CA ARG A 138 19.82 0.35 9.17
C ARG A 138 19.84 -0.49 7.90
N CYS A 139 19.93 0.13 6.73
CA CYS A 139 20.07 -0.56 5.45
C CYS A 139 21.51 -1.01 5.14
N GLY A 140 22.51 -0.55 5.90
CA GLY A 140 23.92 -0.84 5.62
C GLY A 140 24.44 -0.17 4.35
N VAL A 141 23.93 1.02 4.00
CA VAL A 141 24.37 1.79 2.82
C VAL A 141 24.91 3.16 3.22
N ALA A 142 25.70 3.79 2.36
CA ALA A 142 26.12 5.18 2.56
C ALA A 142 24.91 6.13 2.42
N PRO A 143 24.80 7.22 3.22
CA PRO A 143 23.70 8.19 3.09
C PRO A 143 23.54 8.74 1.67
N ALA A 144 24.64 9.02 0.97
CA ALA A 144 24.62 9.47 -0.43
C ALA A 144 24.03 8.46 -1.43
N SER A 145 23.90 7.19 -1.04
CA SER A 145 23.31 6.10 -1.82
C SER A 145 21.85 5.80 -1.46
N LEU A 146 21.28 6.60 -0.54
CA LEU A 146 19.88 6.54 -0.15
C LEU A 146 19.05 7.58 -0.92
N THR A 147 17.89 7.16 -1.42
CA THR A 147 16.82 8.06 -1.84
C THR A 147 15.61 7.92 -0.90
N LEU A 148 15.11 9.04 -0.40
CA LEU A 148 13.84 9.13 0.29
C LEU A 148 12.80 9.76 -0.65
N ILE A 149 11.62 9.17 -0.75
CA ILE A 149 10.50 9.72 -1.50
C ILE A 149 9.34 9.92 -0.52
N ALA A 150 8.83 11.14 -0.40
CA ALA A 150 7.80 11.47 0.59
C ALA A 150 6.53 11.99 -0.09
N ALA A 151 5.37 11.53 0.39
CA ALA A 151 4.07 12.05 -0.01
C ALA A 151 3.08 11.98 1.16
N SER A 152 2.21 12.99 1.28
CA SER A 152 1.14 12.98 2.28
C SER A 152 -0.03 12.09 1.82
N THR A 153 -0.72 11.43 2.75
CA THR A 153 -1.88 10.56 2.49
C THR A 153 -2.93 11.24 1.61
N GLY A 154 -3.22 12.52 1.87
CA GLY A 154 -4.24 13.30 1.18
C GLY A 154 -3.82 13.88 -0.18
N SER A 155 -2.56 13.73 -0.58
CA SER A 155 -2.09 14.16 -1.90
C SER A 155 -2.54 13.20 -3.00
N LEU A 156 -2.42 13.65 -4.26
CA LEU A 156 -2.66 12.79 -5.42
C LEU A 156 -1.74 11.56 -5.42
N VAL A 157 -0.46 11.75 -5.08
CA VAL A 157 0.52 10.65 -5.00
C VAL A 157 0.19 9.70 -3.85
N GLY A 158 -0.17 10.24 -2.67
CA GLY A 158 -0.59 9.45 -1.51
C GLY A 158 -1.83 8.60 -1.78
N SER A 159 -2.86 9.21 -2.35
CA SER A 159 -4.10 8.48 -2.70
C SER A 159 -3.86 7.42 -3.76
N THR A 160 -2.98 7.69 -4.74
CA THR A 160 -2.62 6.75 -5.80
C THR A 160 -1.82 5.56 -5.26
N GLN A 161 -0.79 5.80 -4.44
CA GLN A 161 0.03 4.72 -3.92
C GLN A 161 -0.75 3.80 -2.98
N ILE A 162 -1.68 4.33 -2.18
CA ILE A 162 -2.50 3.52 -1.28
C ILE A 162 -3.47 2.65 -2.07
N ALA A 163 -4.13 3.20 -3.09
CA ALA A 163 -4.97 2.41 -4.00
C ALA A 163 -4.17 1.29 -4.69
N ALA A 164 -2.92 1.56 -5.06
CA ALA A 164 -2.03 0.57 -5.66
C ALA A 164 -1.54 -0.53 -4.69
N ARG A 165 -2.00 -0.56 -3.43
CA ARG A 165 -1.72 -1.64 -2.47
C ARG A 165 -2.75 -2.77 -2.48
N SER A 166 -3.72 -2.77 -3.40
CA SER A 166 -4.79 -3.78 -3.41
C SER A 166 -4.29 -5.22 -3.29
N VAL A 167 -3.24 -5.60 -4.03
CA VAL A 167 -2.67 -6.96 -3.95
C VAL A 167 -1.91 -7.18 -2.62
N GLU A 168 -1.21 -6.16 -2.13
CA GLU A 168 -0.50 -6.20 -0.85
C GLU A 168 -1.45 -6.39 0.33
N THR A 169 -2.59 -5.72 0.36
CA THR A 169 -3.56 -5.90 1.46
C THR A 169 -4.20 -7.29 1.45
N ALA A 170 -4.39 -7.91 0.27
CA ALA A 170 -4.80 -9.31 0.17
C ALA A 170 -3.73 -10.26 0.75
N LEU A 171 -2.46 -10.05 0.39
CA LEU A 171 -1.34 -10.88 0.86
C LEU A 171 -1.06 -10.69 2.35
N HIS A 172 -1.14 -9.47 2.84
CA HIS A 172 -1.01 -9.17 4.27
C HIS A 172 -2.11 -9.88 5.05
N LYS A 173 -3.36 -9.85 4.59
CA LYS A 173 -4.42 -10.58 5.28
C LYS A 173 -4.22 -12.09 5.18
N LEU A 174 -3.85 -12.65 4.03
CA LEU A 174 -3.49 -14.06 3.92
C LEU A 174 -2.39 -14.47 4.92
N LEU A 175 -1.36 -13.63 5.10
CA LEU A 175 -0.32 -13.85 6.10
C LEU A 175 -0.89 -14.00 7.51
N GLU A 176 -1.76 -13.08 7.91
CA GLU A 176 -2.42 -13.07 9.22
C GLU A 176 -3.37 -14.25 9.41
N LEU A 177 -4.02 -14.71 8.33
CA LEU A 177 -4.85 -15.92 8.35
C LEU A 177 -4.03 -17.21 8.39
N GLY A 178 -2.70 -17.13 8.32
CA GLY A 178 -1.78 -18.27 8.39
C GLY A 178 -1.49 -18.94 7.04
N PHE A 179 -1.94 -18.37 5.93
CA PHE A 179 -1.73 -18.93 4.60
C PHE A 179 -0.25 -18.81 4.18
N ASP A 180 0.27 -19.83 3.49
CA ASP A 180 1.63 -19.82 2.96
C ASP A 180 1.71 -18.95 1.70
N LEU A 181 2.30 -17.77 1.84
CA LEU A 181 2.45 -16.84 0.73
C LEU A 181 3.45 -17.30 -0.34
N THR A 182 4.29 -18.31 -0.07
CA THR A 182 5.18 -18.87 -1.12
C THR A 182 4.40 -19.60 -2.21
N SER A 183 3.16 -20.00 -1.93
CA SER A 183 2.25 -20.64 -2.90
C SER A 183 1.60 -19.65 -3.87
N ILE A 184 1.65 -18.34 -3.59
CA ILE A 184 1.07 -17.32 -4.47
C ILE A 184 2.06 -16.95 -5.58
N VAL A 185 1.69 -17.26 -6.83
CA VAL A 185 2.59 -17.15 -7.99
C VAL A 185 2.45 -15.82 -8.72
N ALA A 186 1.26 -15.23 -8.75
CA ALA A 186 1.00 -13.95 -9.39
C ALA A 186 -0.22 -13.29 -8.77
N GLY A 187 -0.35 -11.98 -8.93
CA GLY A 187 -1.48 -11.22 -8.44
C GLY A 187 -1.79 -10.04 -9.34
N ALA A 188 -3.07 -9.77 -9.52
CA ALA A 188 -3.55 -8.56 -10.15
C ALA A 188 -4.65 -7.94 -9.30
N GLY A 189 -4.77 -6.62 -9.32
CA GLY A 189 -5.82 -5.95 -8.60
C GLY A 189 -6.15 -4.59 -9.17
N CYS A 190 -7.30 -4.07 -8.75
CA CYS A 190 -7.69 -2.70 -9.02
C CYS A 190 -8.34 -2.08 -7.79
N CYS A 191 -8.17 -0.78 -7.62
CA CYS A 191 -8.74 -0.02 -6.52
C CYS A 191 -9.03 1.41 -6.95
N PRO A 192 -10.21 1.97 -6.61
CA PRO A 192 -10.49 3.39 -6.76
C PRO A 192 -9.38 4.25 -6.11
N ILE A 193 -8.98 5.32 -6.77
CA ILE A 193 -8.12 6.35 -6.18
C ILE A 193 -9.03 7.34 -5.46
N ALA A 194 -8.89 7.41 -4.15
CA ALA A 194 -9.66 8.33 -3.32
C ALA A 194 -9.45 9.79 -3.72
N PRO A 195 -10.49 10.64 -3.69
CA PRO A 195 -10.31 12.08 -3.84
C PRO A 195 -9.48 12.64 -2.68
N GLY A 196 -8.35 13.26 -3.03
CA GLY A 196 -7.45 13.90 -2.09
C GLY A 196 -8.13 14.96 -1.21
N THR A 197 -7.58 15.19 -0.02
CA THR A 197 -8.10 16.15 0.96
C THR A 197 -6.97 16.64 1.88
N PRO A 198 -6.93 17.92 2.28
CA PRO A 198 -5.95 18.43 3.22
C PRO A 198 -6.20 17.97 4.68
N ASP A 199 -7.41 17.53 4.99
CA ASP A 199 -7.73 16.91 6.29
C ASP A 199 -7.12 15.50 6.35
N ALA A 200 -6.06 15.34 7.14
CA ALA A 200 -5.31 14.11 7.27
C ALA A 200 -6.18 12.92 7.74
N LEU A 201 -7.10 13.15 8.68
CA LEU A 201 -7.97 12.09 9.18
C LEU A 201 -8.97 11.63 8.11
N ARG A 202 -9.54 12.58 7.36
CA ARG A 202 -10.40 12.24 6.21
C ARG A 202 -9.62 11.57 5.08
N ALA A 203 -8.37 11.95 4.85
CA ALA A 203 -7.51 11.33 3.84
C ALA A 203 -7.26 9.86 4.18
N ILE A 204 -6.87 9.57 5.43
CA ILE A 204 -6.73 8.19 5.93
C ILE A 204 -8.04 7.43 5.76
N GLY A 205 -9.16 8.05 6.15
CA GLY A 205 -10.48 7.45 6.01
C GLY A 205 -10.80 7.02 4.58
N ARG A 206 -10.73 7.97 3.63
CA ARG A 206 -11.08 7.74 2.23
C ARG A 206 -10.18 6.74 1.54
N THR A 207 -8.87 6.82 1.78
CA THR A 207 -7.90 5.93 1.13
C THR A 207 -8.04 4.49 1.62
N ASN A 208 -8.34 4.29 2.91
CA ASN A 208 -8.69 2.97 3.42
C ASN A 208 -10.05 2.51 2.87
N ASP A 209 -11.10 3.33 2.96
CA ASP A 209 -12.43 3.00 2.43
C ASP A 209 -12.39 2.60 0.94
N ALA A 210 -11.49 3.20 0.15
CA ALA A 210 -11.27 2.80 -1.24
C ALA A 210 -10.87 1.32 -1.38
N VAL A 211 -9.99 0.84 -0.50
CA VAL A 211 -9.57 -0.57 -0.46
C VAL A 211 -10.71 -1.45 0.08
N LEU A 212 -11.26 -1.10 1.24
CA LEU A 212 -12.28 -1.86 1.96
C LEU A 212 -13.55 -2.06 1.12
N TYR A 213 -13.96 -1.05 0.35
CA TYR A 213 -15.24 -1.08 -0.37
C TYR A 213 -15.07 -1.15 -1.89
N GLY A 214 -13.86 -0.95 -2.42
CA GLY A 214 -13.62 -0.86 -3.86
C GLY A 214 -12.54 -1.78 -4.41
N ALA A 215 -11.60 -2.27 -3.59
CA ALA A 215 -10.52 -3.09 -4.14
C ALA A 215 -11.00 -4.47 -4.57
N ARG A 216 -10.63 -4.86 -5.79
CA ARG A 216 -10.86 -6.19 -6.35
C ARG A 216 -9.52 -6.81 -6.67
N VAL A 217 -9.29 -8.03 -6.20
CA VAL A 217 -8.01 -8.71 -6.33
C VAL A 217 -8.21 -10.11 -6.90
N VAL A 218 -7.31 -10.50 -7.78
CA VAL A 218 -7.19 -11.86 -8.31
C VAL A 218 -5.79 -12.35 -7.98
N LEU A 219 -5.70 -13.50 -7.31
CA LEU A 219 -4.45 -14.17 -6.98
C LEU A 219 -4.39 -15.50 -7.72
N TRP A 220 -3.23 -15.80 -8.29
CA TRP A 220 -2.91 -17.12 -8.80
C TRP A 220 -2.13 -17.86 -7.72
N ALA A 221 -2.61 -19.04 -7.33
CA ALA A 221 -2.02 -19.85 -6.28
C ALA A 221 -1.71 -21.26 -6.78
N ARG A 222 -0.66 -21.87 -6.23
CA ARG A 222 -0.30 -23.27 -6.42
C ARG A 222 -0.26 -23.95 -5.05
N CYS A 223 -1.40 -24.47 -4.63
CA CYS A 223 -1.60 -25.10 -3.32
C CYS A 223 -2.68 -26.19 -3.40
N ASP A 224 -3.01 -26.82 -2.27
CA ASP A 224 -4.19 -27.65 -2.16
C ASP A 224 -5.45 -26.78 -2.08
N ASP A 225 -6.54 -27.21 -2.71
CA ASP A 225 -7.84 -26.49 -2.68
C ASP A 225 -8.32 -26.23 -1.24
N ARG A 226 -8.01 -27.16 -0.33
CA ARG A 226 -8.33 -27.05 1.09
C ARG A 226 -7.70 -25.81 1.74
N ASP A 227 -6.45 -25.47 1.40
CA ASP A 227 -5.77 -24.31 1.97
C ASP A 227 -6.49 -23.02 1.60
N VAL A 228 -7.10 -22.97 0.40
CA VAL A 228 -7.90 -21.83 -0.07
C VAL A 228 -9.28 -21.83 0.59
N ASP A 229 -9.96 -22.98 0.68
CA ASP A 229 -11.26 -23.12 1.34
C ASP A 229 -11.20 -22.65 2.82
N GLU A 230 -10.07 -22.86 3.53
CA GLU A 230 -9.90 -22.44 4.93
C GLU A 230 -9.80 -20.91 5.14
N VAL A 231 -9.48 -20.14 4.08
CA VAL A 231 -9.21 -18.70 4.18
C VAL A 231 -10.12 -17.82 3.32
N ILE A 232 -10.70 -18.34 2.23
CA ILE A 232 -11.40 -17.52 1.22
C ILE A 232 -12.55 -16.69 1.81
N ASP A 233 -13.33 -17.27 2.73
CA ASP A 233 -14.48 -16.58 3.35
C ASP A 233 -14.07 -15.51 4.35
N ARG A 234 -12.84 -15.61 4.85
CA ARG A 234 -12.24 -14.67 5.79
C ARG A 234 -11.42 -13.59 5.10
N LEU A 235 -11.15 -13.71 3.80
CA LEU A 235 -10.21 -12.84 3.12
C LEU A 235 -10.77 -11.44 2.77
N PRO A 236 -12.01 -11.29 2.28
CA PRO A 236 -12.58 -9.96 2.03
C PRO A 236 -12.73 -9.13 3.30
N SER A 237 -12.74 -7.80 3.18
CA SER A 237 -12.99 -6.90 4.31
C SER A 237 -14.34 -7.15 5.00
N SER A 238 -15.33 -7.67 4.27
CA SER A 238 -16.66 -7.99 4.79
C SER A 238 -16.67 -9.09 5.86
N SER A 239 -15.57 -9.81 6.06
CA SER A 239 -15.43 -10.79 7.13
C SER A 239 -15.14 -10.14 8.50
N SER A 240 -14.78 -8.86 8.52
CA SER A 240 -14.47 -8.13 9.75
C SER A 240 -15.73 -7.67 10.45
N LYS A 241 -15.72 -7.70 11.79
CA LYS A 241 -16.80 -7.15 12.63
C LYS A 241 -17.00 -5.64 12.47
N ASP A 242 -15.97 -4.91 12.00
CA ASP A 242 -15.98 -3.46 11.86
C ASP A 242 -16.43 -3.02 10.44
N HIS A 243 -16.69 -3.97 9.53
CA HIS A 243 -17.12 -3.67 8.16
C HIS A 243 -18.49 -2.98 8.09
N GLY A 244 -18.74 -2.23 7.01
CA GLY A 244 -20.00 -1.49 6.79
C GLY A 244 -20.02 -0.10 7.41
N ARG A 245 -18.86 0.38 7.86
CA ARG A 245 -18.68 1.65 8.56
C ARG A 245 -17.51 2.41 7.94
N LEU A 246 -17.61 3.75 7.84
CA LEU A 246 -16.51 4.53 7.27
C LEU A 246 -15.31 4.49 8.20
N PHE A 247 -14.13 4.33 7.62
CA PHE A 247 -12.90 4.17 8.40
C PHE A 247 -12.63 5.36 9.33
N HIS A 248 -12.94 6.59 8.89
CA HIS A 248 -12.78 7.77 9.73
C HIS A 248 -13.76 7.81 10.93
N ASP A 249 -14.96 7.24 10.78
CA ASP A 249 -15.93 7.13 11.88
C ASP A 249 -15.44 6.11 12.92
N LEU A 250 -14.97 4.94 12.46
CA LEU A 250 -14.34 3.93 13.31
C LEU A 250 -13.17 4.50 14.09
N PHE A 251 -12.26 5.19 13.40
CA PHE A 251 -11.07 5.76 14.02
C PHE A 251 -11.42 6.79 15.10
N ARG A 252 -12.45 7.63 14.87
CA ARG A 252 -12.92 8.59 15.86
C ARG A 252 -13.55 7.92 17.08
N GLU A 253 -14.39 6.91 16.87
CA GLU A 253 -15.07 6.21 17.97
C GLU A 253 -14.11 5.43 18.86
N TYR A 254 -13.03 4.89 18.29
CA TYR A 254 -11.98 4.24 19.06
C TYR A 254 -10.97 5.21 19.69
N GLY A 255 -11.21 6.53 19.58
CA GLY A 255 -10.40 7.56 20.20
C GLY A 255 -9.05 7.77 19.51
N GLY A 256 -8.97 7.49 18.21
CA GLY A 256 -7.74 7.56 17.43
C GLY A 256 -6.78 6.40 17.65
N ASP A 257 -7.25 5.31 18.25
CA ASP A 257 -6.45 4.11 18.52
C ASP A 257 -6.63 3.06 17.43
N PHE A 258 -5.66 2.99 16.50
CA PHE A 258 -5.63 1.99 15.43
C PHE A 258 -5.69 0.55 15.94
N TYR A 259 -5.19 0.25 17.15
CA TYR A 259 -5.15 -1.13 17.66
C TYR A 259 -6.51 -1.65 18.12
N LYS A 260 -7.51 -0.77 18.25
CA LYS A 260 -8.89 -1.16 18.58
C LYS A 260 -9.72 -1.50 17.35
N ILE A 261 -9.28 -1.05 16.17
CA ILE A 261 -9.86 -1.47 14.90
C ILE A 261 -9.42 -2.92 14.65
N ASP A 262 -10.37 -3.76 14.23
CA ASP A 262 -10.07 -5.13 13.82
C ASP A 262 -8.95 -5.14 12.76
N PRO A 263 -7.77 -5.74 13.04
CA PRO A 263 -6.68 -5.78 12.06
C PRO A 263 -7.06 -6.53 10.78
N MET A 264 -8.08 -7.40 10.83
CA MET A 264 -8.60 -8.11 9.66
C MET A 264 -9.46 -7.22 8.75
N LEU A 265 -9.78 -5.99 9.13
CA LEU A 265 -10.55 -5.06 8.32
C LEU A 265 -9.77 -4.60 7.08
N PHE A 266 -8.45 -4.39 7.22
CA PHE A 266 -7.56 -3.88 6.17
C PHE A 266 -7.31 -4.90 5.07
N SER A 267 -8.28 -5.04 4.18
CA SER A 267 -8.28 -6.03 3.11
C SER A 267 -9.20 -5.64 1.96
N PRO A 268 -9.10 -6.29 0.80
CA PRO A 268 -9.91 -5.93 -0.35
C PRO A 268 -11.40 -6.21 -0.15
N ALA A 269 -12.23 -5.47 -0.89
CA ALA A 269 -13.67 -5.69 -0.94
C ALA A 269 -14.04 -7.03 -1.56
N GLN A 270 -13.30 -7.46 -2.60
CA GLN A 270 -13.53 -8.72 -3.31
C GLN A 270 -12.20 -9.39 -3.65
N VAL A 271 -12.13 -10.71 -3.46
CA VAL A 271 -10.95 -11.50 -3.81
C VAL A 271 -11.35 -12.77 -4.55
N SER A 272 -10.61 -13.07 -5.60
CA SER A 272 -10.63 -14.36 -6.29
C SER A 272 -9.26 -15.05 -6.19
N VAL A 273 -9.24 -16.34 -5.90
CA VAL A 273 -8.05 -17.19 -5.95
C VAL A 273 -8.23 -18.22 -7.05
N LEU A 274 -7.34 -18.20 -8.04
CA LEU A 274 -7.28 -19.16 -9.13
C LEU A 274 -6.21 -20.19 -8.75
N ASN A 275 -6.65 -21.38 -8.36
CA ASN A 275 -5.71 -22.45 -8.04
C ASN A 275 -5.25 -23.12 -9.35
N VAL A 276 -4.01 -22.84 -9.76
CA VAL A 276 -3.45 -23.41 -10.99
C VAL A 276 -3.09 -24.89 -10.85
N SER A 277 -3.03 -25.43 -9.61
CA SER A 277 -2.82 -26.86 -9.38
C SER A 277 -4.06 -27.69 -9.77
N THR A 278 -5.26 -27.15 -9.57
CA THR A 278 -6.54 -27.89 -9.72
C THR A 278 -7.45 -27.32 -10.81
N GLY A 279 -7.23 -26.07 -11.23
CA GLY A 279 -8.09 -25.33 -12.14
C GLY A 279 -9.33 -24.72 -11.46
N ARG A 280 -9.50 -24.89 -10.15
CA ARG A 280 -10.63 -24.33 -9.41
C ARG A 280 -10.46 -22.82 -9.18
N VAL A 281 -11.58 -22.10 -9.22
CA VAL A 281 -11.66 -20.68 -8.90
C VAL A 281 -12.50 -20.50 -7.65
N PHE A 282 -11.94 -19.81 -6.67
CA PHE A 282 -12.60 -19.44 -5.42
C PHE A 282 -12.81 -17.94 -5.44
N SER A 283 -13.98 -17.46 -5.05
CA SER A 283 -14.30 -16.04 -5.04
C SER A 283 -15.18 -15.70 -3.86
N ASN A 284 -14.84 -14.64 -3.13
CA ASN A 284 -15.69 -14.10 -2.07
C ASN A 284 -15.55 -12.56 -2.00
N GLY A 285 -16.51 -11.92 -1.36
CA GLY A 285 -16.62 -10.48 -1.21
C GLY A 285 -17.31 -9.81 -2.39
N SER A 286 -17.54 -8.51 -2.22
CA SER A 286 -18.20 -7.64 -3.19
C SER A 286 -17.80 -6.20 -2.94
N THR A 287 -17.73 -5.40 -4.01
CA THR A 287 -17.59 -3.94 -3.88
C THR A 287 -18.88 -3.30 -3.36
N ASP A 288 -18.74 -2.23 -2.58
CA ASP A 288 -19.86 -1.42 -2.06
C ASP A 288 -19.77 0.01 -2.61
N GLU A 289 -20.46 0.24 -3.73
CA GLU A 289 -20.51 1.56 -4.36
C GLU A 289 -21.19 2.62 -3.47
N VAL A 290 -22.13 2.21 -2.60
CA VAL A 290 -22.86 3.15 -1.73
C VAL A 290 -21.89 3.70 -0.68
N MET A 291 -21.11 2.83 -0.05
CA MET A 291 -20.08 3.22 0.90
C MET A 291 -18.97 4.05 0.25
N LEU A 292 -18.52 3.68 -0.96
CA LEU A 292 -17.54 4.47 -1.71
C LEU A 292 -18.05 5.89 -2.00
N LYS A 293 -19.27 6.03 -2.52
CA LYS A 293 -19.87 7.36 -2.79
C LYS A 293 -20.00 8.18 -1.52
N LYS A 294 -20.45 7.56 -0.42
CA LYS A 294 -20.53 8.20 0.89
C LYS A 294 -19.16 8.68 1.39
N SER A 295 -18.13 7.84 1.30
CA SER A 295 -16.76 8.18 1.73
C SER A 295 -16.16 9.31 0.88
N PHE A 296 -16.36 9.24 -0.44
CA PHE A 296 -15.78 10.19 -1.39
C PHE A 296 -16.58 11.51 -1.47
N GLY A 297 -17.78 11.56 -0.90
CA GLY A 297 -18.67 12.71 -0.99
C GLY A 297 -19.20 12.93 -2.40
N ILE A 298 -19.51 11.83 -3.10
CA ILE A 298 -20.08 11.86 -4.45
C ILE A 298 -21.60 11.77 -4.30
N ASP A 299 -22.28 12.85 -4.65
CA ASP A 299 -23.75 12.89 -4.71
C ASP A 299 -24.26 12.11 -5.94
N GLY A 300 -25.46 11.52 -5.81
CA GLY A 300 -26.06 10.58 -6.77
C GLY A 300 -26.35 11.14 -8.16
#